data_AF-A0A7S2VCC2-F1
#
_entry.id   AF-A0A7S2VCC2-F1
#
_cell.length_a   1.000
_cell.length_b   1.000
_cell.length_c   1.000
_cell.angle_alpha   90.00
_cell.angle_beta   90.00
_cell.angle_gamma   90.00
#
_symmetry.space_group_name_H-M   'P 1'
#
loop_
_entity.id
_entity.type
_entity.pdbx_description
1 polymer ?
#
loop_
_entity_poly.entity_id
_entity_poly.type
_entity_poly.pdbx_seq_one_letter_code
_entity_poly.pdbx_strand_id
1 'polypeptide(L)'
;ICQVEQDYGKLSRSVPAQYHYQLAMRDIRAEYESIVHHILCHKFGFDTQRNALGRFEARPSLSEFLNQRRDSTTTDPPCVVVVPNDFPYHVADNIRHYVLWKLGSTPCSHEEIQDAKTVIQTEIPVQDFIHWANPPHLQSIPDIHHVHILCLLDDDDDVKQEQKETS
;
A
#
# COMPACT_ATOMS: atom_id res chain seq x y z
N ILE A 1 27.89 -3.52 16.96
CA ILE A 1 26.45 -3.24 17.16
C ILE A 1 26.14 -2.00 16.32
N CYS A 2 25.71 -2.17 15.07
CA CYS A 2 25.26 -1.03 14.27
C CYS A 2 23.91 -0.59 14.81
N GLN A 3 23.84 0.61 15.39
CA GLN A 3 22.57 1.26 15.67
C GLN A 3 21.97 1.66 14.33
N VAL A 4 20.99 0.90 13.85
CA VAL A 4 20.19 1.27 12.69
C VAL A 4 19.30 2.43 13.11
N GLU A 5 19.66 3.64 12.71
CA GLU A 5 18.87 4.85 12.92
C GLU A 5 17.55 4.69 12.15
N GLN A 6 16.47 4.32 12.84
CA GLN A 6 15.12 4.15 12.27
C GLN A 6 14.44 5.51 12.05
N ASP A 7 15.12 6.44 11.37
CA ASP A 7 14.55 7.73 10.99
C ASP A 7 13.79 7.61 9.67
N TYR A 8 12.62 6.98 9.73
CA TYR A 8 11.71 6.83 8.59
C TYR A 8 11.25 8.19 8.02
N GLY A 9 11.47 9.31 8.73
CA GLY A 9 11.18 10.66 8.25
C GLY A 9 12.04 11.10 7.05
N LYS A 10 13.15 10.41 6.81
CA LYS A 10 14.02 10.64 5.62
C LYS A 10 13.48 9.97 4.35
N LEU A 11 12.60 8.98 4.48
CA LEU A 11 11.95 8.35 3.34
C LEU A 11 10.94 9.31 2.71
N SER A 12 11.34 9.94 1.62
CA SER A 12 10.57 10.98 0.96
C SER A 12 10.44 10.72 -0.54
N ARG A 13 9.51 11.42 -1.15
CA ARG A 13 9.36 11.44 -2.61
C ARG A 13 10.37 12.43 -3.20
N SER A 14 10.76 12.18 -4.45
CA SER A 14 11.52 13.17 -5.21
C SER A 14 10.65 14.42 -5.39
N VAL A 15 11.27 15.58 -5.66
CA VAL A 15 10.52 16.84 -5.87
C VAL A 15 9.45 16.69 -6.97
N PRO A 16 9.75 16.08 -8.14
CA PRO A 16 8.72 15.82 -9.15
C PRO A 16 7.62 14.88 -8.66
N ALA A 17 7.98 13.77 -8.01
CA ALA A 17 6.99 12.81 -7.51
C ALA A 17 6.10 13.42 -6.40
N GLN A 18 6.66 14.31 -5.59
CA GLN A 18 5.92 15.05 -4.56
C GLN A 18 4.90 16.01 -5.20
N TYR A 19 5.27 16.68 -6.29
CA TYR A 19 4.34 17.53 -7.03
C TYR A 19 3.18 16.72 -7.65
N HIS A 20 3.48 15.57 -8.28
CA HIS A 20 2.45 14.67 -8.80
C HIS A 20 1.52 14.15 -7.71
N TYR A 21 2.07 13.78 -6.55
CA TYR A 21 1.29 13.39 -5.38
C TYR A 21 0.33 14.52 -4.95
N GLN A 22 0.80 15.77 -4.88
CA GLN A 22 -0.04 16.91 -4.49
C GLN A 22 -1.18 17.15 -5.48
N LEU A 23 -0.92 17.07 -6.79
CA LEU A 23 -1.97 17.20 -7.81
C LEU A 23 -3.00 16.08 -7.70
N ALA A 24 -2.55 14.82 -7.59
CA ALA A 24 -3.46 13.70 -7.45
C ALA A 24 -4.30 13.80 -6.17
N MET A 25 -3.71 14.20 -5.04
CA MET A 25 -4.45 14.43 -3.80
C MET A 25 -5.47 15.56 -3.92
N ARG A 26 -5.14 16.63 -4.67
CA ARG A 26 -6.10 17.71 -4.97
C ARG A 26 -7.29 17.17 -5.75
N ASP A 27 -7.03 16.38 -6.79
CA ASP A 27 -8.07 15.85 -7.68
C ASP A 27 -8.94 14.82 -6.95
N ILE A 28 -8.35 13.92 -6.17
CA ILE A 28 -9.07 12.97 -5.31
C ILE A 28 -9.99 13.71 -4.32
N ARG A 29 -9.52 14.79 -3.69
CA ARG A 29 -10.33 15.59 -2.76
C ARG A 29 -11.43 16.40 -3.45
N ALA A 30 -11.31 16.63 -4.74
CA ALA A 30 -12.37 17.28 -5.53
C ALA A 30 -13.44 16.28 -5.96
N GLU A 31 -13.03 15.05 -6.30
CA GLU A 31 -13.90 14.01 -6.84
C GLU A 31 -14.61 13.16 -5.78
N TYR A 32 -13.91 12.82 -4.69
CA TYR A 32 -14.41 11.96 -3.63
C TYR A 32 -14.76 12.77 -2.39
N GLU A 33 -15.76 12.30 -1.64
CA GLU A 33 -16.12 12.91 -0.36
C GLU A 33 -14.97 12.81 0.65
N SER A 34 -14.18 11.74 0.57
CA SER A 34 -12.96 11.58 1.37
C SER A 34 -11.95 10.65 0.71
N ILE A 35 -10.69 10.71 1.17
CA ILE A 35 -9.64 9.76 0.76
C ILE A 35 -10.02 8.32 1.13
N VAL A 36 -10.79 8.13 2.21
CA VAL A 36 -11.32 6.82 2.61
C VAL A 36 -12.17 6.23 1.50
N HIS A 37 -13.14 6.98 0.96
CA HIS A 37 -13.97 6.49 -0.14
C HIS A 37 -13.15 6.19 -1.39
N HIS A 38 -12.14 7.01 -1.70
CA HIS A 38 -11.23 6.72 -2.80
C HIS A 38 -10.51 5.38 -2.60
N ILE A 39 -9.94 5.13 -1.41
CA ILE A 39 -9.24 3.87 -1.10
C ILE A 39 -10.19 2.67 -1.18
N LEU A 40 -11.39 2.76 -0.60
CA LEU A 40 -12.37 1.68 -0.63
C LEU A 40 -12.74 1.28 -2.06
N CYS A 41 -13.02 2.26 -2.92
CA CYS A 41 -13.42 1.99 -4.29
C CYS A 41 -12.24 1.47 -5.12
N HIS A 42 -11.07 2.12 -5.05
CA HIS A 42 -9.94 1.81 -5.94
C HIS A 42 -9.06 0.66 -5.47
N LYS A 43 -8.99 0.39 -4.16
CA LYS A 43 -8.13 -0.67 -3.60
C LYS A 43 -8.92 -1.89 -3.16
N PHE A 44 -10.13 -1.69 -2.61
CA PHE A 44 -10.98 -2.78 -2.12
C PHE A 44 -12.13 -3.13 -3.06
N GLY A 45 -12.29 -2.40 -4.18
CA GLY A 45 -13.29 -2.70 -5.20
C GLY A 45 -14.73 -2.39 -4.78
N PHE A 46 -14.92 -1.48 -3.83
CA PHE A 46 -16.27 -1.08 -3.39
C PHE A 46 -16.98 -0.29 -4.50
N ASP A 47 -18.32 -0.42 -4.55
CA ASP A 47 -19.12 0.31 -5.52
C ASP A 47 -19.09 1.81 -5.23
N THR A 48 -19.21 2.62 -6.29
CA THR A 48 -19.25 4.09 -6.18
C THR A 48 -20.68 4.61 -6.29
N GLN A 49 -21.01 5.60 -5.47
CA GLN A 49 -22.25 6.38 -5.55
C GLN A 49 -21.93 7.87 -5.50
N ARG A 50 -22.69 8.72 -6.20
CA ARG A 50 -22.59 10.18 -6.04
C ARG A 50 -23.48 10.66 -4.90
N ASN A 51 -22.94 11.51 -4.03
CA ASN A 51 -23.68 12.16 -2.95
C ASN A 51 -24.41 13.43 -3.42
N ALA A 52 -25.10 14.10 -2.50
CA ALA A 52 -25.87 15.32 -2.81
C ALA A 52 -25.00 16.48 -3.33
N LEU A 53 -23.69 16.48 -3.03
CA LEU A 53 -22.71 17.44 -3.51
C LEU A 53 -22.06 17.01 -4.83
N GLY A 54 -22.50 15.88 -5.41
CA GLY A 54 -21.97 15.31 -6.65
C GLY A 54 -20.64 14.57 -6.49
N ARG A 55 -20.13 14.41 -5.27
CA ARG A 55 -18.86 13.70 -4.98
C ARG A 55 -19.08 12.21 -4.84
N PHE A 56 -18.05 11.42 -5.12
CA PHE A 56 -18.10 9.97 -4.99
C PHE A 56 -17.94 9.51 -3.53
N GLU A 57 -18.78 8.56 -3.16
CA GLU A 57 -18.77 7.80 -1.92
C GLU A 57 -18.75 6.31 -2.22
N ALA A 58 -18.14 5.54 -1.33
CA ALA A 58 -18.08 4.08 -1.40
C ALA A 58 -19.36 3.45 -0.82
N ARG A 59 -19.85 2.38 -1.45
CA ARG A 59 -20.97 1.57 -0.98
C ARG A 59 -20.60 0.10 -0.88
N PRO A 60 -20.78 -0.55 0.29
CA PRO A 60 -21.12 0.07 1.58
C PRO A 60 -20.05 1.07 2.05
N SER A 61 -20.41 2.01 2.93
CA SER A 61 -19.40 2.84 3.63
C SER A 61 -18.52 1.96 4.53
N LEU A 62 -17.36 2.47 4.97
CA LEU A 62 -16.48 1.71 5.87
C LEU A 62 -17.20 1.25 7.13
N SER A 63 -17.97 2.13 7.76
CA SER A 63 -18.71 1.80 8.98
C SER A 63 -19.80 0.76 8.74
N GLU A 64 -20.55 0.87 7.63
CA GLU A 64 -21.55 -0.15 7.24
C GLU A 64 -20.89 -1.51 7.01
N PHE A 65 -19.77 -1.54 6.28
CA PHE A 65 -19.00 -2.75 6.03
C PHE A 65 -18.50 -3.40 7.33
N LEU A 66 -17.88 -2.62 8.22
CA LEU A 66 -17.36 -3.13 9.49
C LEU A 66 -18.47 -3.63 10.42
N ASN A 67 -19.65 -2.99 10.39
CA ASN A 67 -20.81 -3.46 11.15
C ASN A 67 -21.33 -4.79 10.60
N GLN A 68 -21.44 -4.94 9.27
CA GLN A 68 -21.89 -6.18 8.64
C GLN A 68 -20.96 -7.37 8.97
N ARG A 69 -19.64 -7.16 9.00
CA ARG A 69 -18.69 -8.23 9.35
C ARG A 69 -18.77 -8.69 10.80
N ARG A 70 -19.17 -7.82 11.74
CA ARG A 70 -19.31 -8.22 13.16
C ARG A 70 -20.39 -9.29 13.36
N ASP A 71 -21.36 -9.34 12.46
CA ASP A 71 -22.54 -10.20 12.54
C ASP A 71 -22.47 -11.44 11.62
N SER A 72 -21.40 -11.57 10.81
CA SER A 72 -21.33 -12.54 9.71
C SER A 72 -20.30 -13.67 9.94
N THR A 73 -20.62 -14.88 9.49
CA THR A 73 -19.77 -16.10 9.59
C THR A 73 -19.22 -16.60 8.25
N THR A 74 -19.37 -15.85 7.14
CA THR A 74 -19.03 -16.36 5.78
C THR A 74 -18.33 -15.33 4.87
N THR A 75 -17.54 -15.85 3.92
CA THR A 75 -16.81 -15.28 2.76
C THR A 75 -17.10 -13.83 2.35
N ASP A 76 -16.68 -12.86 3.16
CA ASP A 76 -16.67 -11.44 2.81
C ASP A 76 -15.45 -11.08 1.93
N PRO A 77 -15.49 -9.96 1.17
CA PRO A 77 -14.33 -9.45 0.45
C PRO A 77 -13.11 -9.29 1.38
N PRO A 78 -11.89 -9.37 0.82
CA PRO A 78 -10.68 -9.41 1.63
C PRO A 78 -10.58 -8.11 2.44
N CYS A 79 -10.46 -8.26 3.77
CA CYS A 79 -10.15 -7.14 4.66
C CYS A 79 -8.74 -6.61 4.43
N VAL A 80 -7.93 -7.29 3.61
CA VAL A 80 -6.50 -7.05 3.44
C VAL A 80 -6.16 -7.14 1.96
N VAL A 81 -5.48 -6.12 1.42
CA VAL A 81 -5.04 -6.12 0.02
C VAL A 81 -3.63 -5.55 -0.08
N VAL A 82 -2.76 -6.22 -0.84
CA VAL A 82 -1.41 -5.73 -1.16
C VAL A 82 -1.38 -5.25 -2.60
N VAL A 83 -0.90 -4.04 -2.82
CA VAL A 83 -0.81 -3.42 -4.16
C VAL A 83 0.45 -2.55 -4.28
N PRO A 84 0.95 -2.28 -5.49
CA PRO A 84 1.95 -1.23 -5.71
C PRO A 84 1.48 0.12 -5.14
N ASN A 85 2.40 0.88 -4.56
CA ASN A 85 2.12 2.22 -4.07
C ASN A 85 1.92 3.17 -5.26
N ASP A 86 0.78 3.86 -5.33
CA ASP A 86 0.48 4.83 -6.40
C ASP A 86 1.49 6.00 -6.42
N PHE A 87 2.10 6.29 -5.27
CA PHE A 87 3.05 7.38 -5.10
C PHE A 87 4.29 6.86 -4.37
N PRO A 88 5.14 6.07 -5.06
CA PRO A 88 6.30 5.43 -4.45
C PRO A 88 7.31 6.47 -3.94
N TYR A 89 8.19 6.02 -3.04
CA TYR A 89 9.26 6.87 -2.51
C TYR A 89 10.40 6.93 -3.50
N HIS A 90 11.27 7.92 -3.32
CA HIS A 90 12.48 8.02 -4.13
C HIS A 90 13.51 7.02 -3.61
N VAL A 91 13.57 5.88 -4.26
CA VAL A 91 14.44 4.74 -3.94
C VAL A 91 15.22 4.34 -5.20
N ALA A 92 16.17 3.40 -5.07
CA ALA A 92 16.91 2.88 -6.21
C ALA A 92 15.99 2.14 -7.20
N ASP A 93 16.42 2.05 -8.47
CA ASP A 93 15.61 1.49 -9.56
C ASP A 93 15.29 0.00 -9.40
N ASN A 94 16.11 -0.75 -8.66
CA ASN A 94 15.88 -2.15 -8.31
C ASN A 94 15.05 -2.31 -7.01
N ILE A 95 14.45 -1.24 -6.50
CA ILE A 95 13.52 -1.29 -5.36
C ILE A 95 12.10 -1.04 -5.86
N ARG A 96 11.15 -1.84 -5.38
CA ARG A 96 9.70 -1.62 -5.59
C ARG A 96 9.04 -1.28 -4.27
N HIS A 97 7.99 -0.46 -4.34
CA HIS A 97 7.23 -0.01 -3.18
C HIS A 97 5.79 -0.47 -3.26
N TYR A 98 5.39 -1.34 -2.35
CA TYR A 98 4.05 -1.84 -2.16
C TYR A 98 3.42 -1.27 -0.89
N VAL A 99 2.09 -1.29 -0.83
CA VAL A 99 1.31 -0.98 0.35
C VAL A 99 0.35 -2.12 0.62
N LEU A 100 0.46 -2.68 1.82
CA LEU A 100 -0.53 -3.59 2.39
C LEU A 100 -1.58 -2.76 3.10
N TRP A 101 -2.80 -2.73 2.58
CA TRP A 101 -3.96 -2.08 3.18
C TRP A 101 -4.78 -3.07 3.97
N LYS A 102 -5.33 -2.65 5.11
CA LYS A 102 -6.23 -3.44 5.93
C LYS A 102 -7.42 -2.61 6.44
N LEU A 103 -8.63 -3.11 6.26
CA LEU A 103 -9.86 -2.58 6.84
C LEU A 103 -10.11 -3.21 8.20
N GLY A 104 -10.38 -2.37 9.20
CA GLY A 104 -10.77 -2.81 10.53
C GLY A 104 -10.04 -2.06 11.64
N SER A 105 -10.36 -2.42 12.88
CA SER A 105 -9.86 -1.74 14.07
C SER A 105 -8.55 -2.30 14.60
N THR A 106 -7.98 -3.32 13.95
CA THR A 106 -6.72 -3.96 14.37
C THR A 106 -5.64 -3.72 13.34
N PRO A 107 -4.42 -3.34 13.77
CA PRO A 107 -3.26 -3.22 12.89
C PRO A 107 -3.00 -4.51 12.11
N CYS A 108 -2.22 -4.39 11.03
CA CYS A 108 -1.75 -5.56 10.28
C CYS A 108 -0.92 -6.47 11.21
N SER A 109 -1.29 -7.74 11.27
CA SER A 109 -0.55 -8.76 12.03
C SER A 109 0.75 -9.11 11.30
N HIS A 110 1.66 -9.76 12.03
CA HIS A 110 2.88 -10.27 11.41
C HIS A 110 2.58 -11.28 10.29
N GLU A 111 1.60 -12.16 10.50
CA GLU A 111 1.16 -13.17 9.53
C GLU A 111 0.63 -12.51 8.24
N GLU A 112 -0.26 -11.52 8.36
CA GLU A 112 -0.78 -10.78 7.20
C GLU A 112 0.33 -10.07 6.40
N ILE A 113 1.38 -9.57 7.07
CA ILE A 113 2.54 -8.97 6.41
C ILE A 113 3.37 -10.04 5.68
N GLN A 114 3.54 -11.23 6.25
CA GLN A 114 4.27 -12.31 5.58
C GLN A 114 3.50 -12.88 4.40
N ASP A 115 2.18 -13.01 4.51
CA ASP A 115 1.30 -13.40 3.41
C ASP A 115 1.41 -12.39 2.26
N ALA A 116 1.38 -11.09 2.57
CA ALA A 116 1.56 -10.03 1.57
C ALA A 116 2.91 -10.13 0.85
N LYS A 117 4.00 -10.41 1.56
CA LYS A 117 5.33 -10.61 0.95
C LYS A 117 5.36 -11.85 0.06
N THR A 118 4.72 -12.93 0.50
CA THR A 118 4.61 -14.17 -0.28
C THR A 118 3.87 -13.88 -1.59
N VAL A 119 2.76 -13.14 -1.55
CA VAL A 119 2.03 -12.69 -2.75
C VAL A 119 2.94 -11.89 -3.68
N ILE A 120 3.69 -10.91 -3.16
CA ILE A 120 4.64 -10.13 -3.97
C ILE A 120 5.70 -11.02 -4.63
N GLN A 121 6.25 -12.01 -3.91
CA GLN A 121 7.24 -12.96 -4.44
C GLN A 121 6.69 -13.86 -5.55
N THR A 122 5.37 -14.08 -5.60
CA THR A 122 4.76 -14.81 -6.73
C THR A 122 4.71 -13.99 -8.02
N GLU A 123 4.80 -12.66 -7.93
CA GLU A 123 4.70 -11.75 -9.07
C GLU A 123 6.08 -11.33 -9.61
N ILE A 124 7.07 -11.20 -8.73
CA ILE A 124 8.41 -10.67 -9.05
C ILE A 124 9.51 -11.39 -8.26
N PRO A 125 10.73 -11.52 -8.82
CA PRO A 125 11.87 -12.05 -8.09
C PRO A 125 12.35 -11.03 -7.05
N VAL A 126 12.33 -11.39 -5.78
CA VAL A 126 12.66 -10.51 -4.66
C VAL A 126 13.76 -11.12 -3.82
N GLN A 127 14.83 -10.35 -3.66
CA GLN A 127 15.98 -10.68 -2.83
C GLN A 127 15.70 -10.46 -1.35
N ASP A 128 15.13 -9.29 -1.00
CA ASP A 128 14.92 -8.88 0.39
C ASP A 128 13.75 -7.91 0.55
N PHE A 129 13.25 -7.80 1.78
CA PHE A 129 12.13 -6.94 2.17
C PHE A 129 12.44 -6.09 3.39
N ILE A 130 12.04 -4.82 3.33
CA ILE A 130 11.83 -3.99 4.52
C ILE A 130 10.37 -3.53 4.58
N HIS A 131 9.83 -3.41 5.79
CA HIS A 131 8.46 -2.95 5.97
C HIS A 131 8.29 -2.11 7.24
N TRP A 132 7.33 -1.19 7.23
CA TRP A 132 6.98 -0.40 8.40
C TRP A 132 5.54 0.11 8.28
N ALA A 133 4.91 0.36 9.43
CA ALA A 133 3.70 1.17 9.51
C ALA A 133 4.09 2.61 9.87
N ASN A 134 3.43 3.61 9.28
CA ASN A 134 3.64 4.98 9.72
C ASN A 134 3.20 5.11 11.20
N PRO A 135 3.94 5.85 12.04
CA PRO A 135 3.58 6.02 13.44
C PRO A 135 2.19 6.69 13.56
N PRO A 136 1.42 6.46 14.65
CA PRO A 136 0.02 6.88 14.75
C PRO A 136 -0.23 8.37 14.47
N HIS A 137 0.73 9.25 14.82
CA HIS A 137 0.62 10.69 14.58
C HIS A 137 0.77 11.09 13.10
N LEU A 138 1.23 10.19 12.23
CA LEU A 138 1.29 10.34 10.77
C LEU A 138 0.19 9.54 10.04
N GLN A 139 -0.57 8.71 10.75
CA GLN A 139 -1.68 7.97 10.17
C GLN A 139 -2.84 8.93 9.94
N SER A 140 -3.22 9.11 8.66
CA SER A 140 -4.30 10.03 8.28
C SER A 140 -5.70 9.40 8.45
N ILE A 141 -5.81 8.08 8.62
CA ILE A 141 -7.06 7.32 8.59
C ILE A 141 -7.04 6.24 9.70
N PRO A 142 -7.83 6.38 10.79
CA PRO A 142 -7.77 5.47 11.94
C PRO A 142 -8.21 4.03 11.65
N ASP A 143 -9.24 3.83 10.82
CA ASP A 143 -9.86 2.51 10.57
C ASP A 143 -9.36 1.84 9.28
N ILE A 144 -8.34 2.43 8.65
CA ILE A 144 -7.62 1.84 7.50
C ILE A 144 -6.15 1.79 7.86
N HIS A 145 -5.70 0.61 8.28
CA HIS A 145 -4.31 0.36 8.55
C HIS A 145 -3.55 0.14 7.24
N HIS A 146 -2.30 0.58 7.21
CA HIS A 146 -1.43 0.34 6.07
C HIS A 146 0.01 0.10 6.50
N VAL A 147 0.66 -0.84 5.82
CA VAL A 147 2.08 -1.14 5.97
C VAL A 147 2.74 -0.88 4.63
N HIS A 148 3.78 -0.06 4.65
CA HIS A 148 4.67 0.13 3.52
C HIS A 148 5.63 -1.05 3.45
N ILE A 149 5.83 -1.59 2.26
CA ILE A 149 6.75 -2.69 1.99
C ILE A 149 7.65 -2.25 0.83
N LEU A 150 8.95 -2.17 1.07
CA LEU A 150 9.93 -2.07 0.00
C LEU A 150 10.54 -3.45 -0.23
N CYS A 151 10.62 -3.86 -1.50
CA CYS A 151 11.32 -5.07 -1.91
C CYS A 151 12.49 -4.72 -2.83
N LEU A 152 13.63 -5.33 -2.55
CA LEU A 152 14.81 -5.33 -3.41
C LEU A 152 14.67 -6.46 -4.42
N LEU A 153 14.74 -6.14 -5.71
CA LEU A 153 14.64 -7.12 -6.78
C LEU A 153 15.95 -7.91 -6.92
N ASP A 154 15.86 -9.18 -7.29
CA ASP A 154 17.03 -9.93 -7.72
C ASP A 154 17.51 -9.38 -9.07
N ASP A 155 18.75 -8.90 -9.13
CA ASP A 155 19.37 -8.52 -10.40
C ASP A 155 19.83 -9.80 -11.13
N ASP A 156 19.02 -10.25 -12.09
CA ASP A 156 19.28 -11.44 -12.93
C ASP A 156 20.50 -11.27 -13.88
N ASP A 157 21.24 -10.16 -13.77
CA ASP A 157 22.32 -9.75 -14.68
C ASP A 157 23.71 -10.29 -14.30
N ASP A 158 23.93 -10.73 -13.06
CA ASP A 158 25.24 -11.26 -12.63
C ASP A 158 25.54 -12.68 -13.14
N VAL A 159 24.54 -13.40 -13.68
CA VAL A 159 24.74 -14.80 -14.17
C VAL A 159 25.02 -14.86 -15.68
N LYS A 160 24.91 -13.75 -16.43
CA LYS A 160 25.07 -13.78 -17.90
C LYS A 160 26.42 -13.29 -18.43
N GLN A 161 27.34 -12.82 -17.57
CA GLN A 161 28.66 -12.35 -18.03
C GLN A 161 29.81 -13.37 -17.88
N GLU A 162 29.69 -14.41 -17.02
CA GLU A 162 30.78 -15.40 -16.87
C GLU A 162 30.80 -16.53 -17.91
N GLN A 163 29.74 -16.72 -18.72
CA GLN A 163 29.71 -17.78 -19.74
C GLN A 163 30.17 -17.33 -21.14
N LYS A 164 30.65 -16.08 -21.29
CA LYS A 164 31.12 -15.56 -22.59
C LYS A 164 32.64 -15.44 -22.73
N GLU A 165 33.41 -15.72 -21.68
CA GLU A 165 34.88 -15.68 -21.72
C GLU A 165 35.55 -17.06 -21.76
N THR A 166 34.78 -18.15 -21.86
CA THR A 166 35.31 -19.54 -21.93
C THR A 166 34.88 -20.33 -23.18
N SER A 167 34.49 -19.66 -24.28
CA SER A 167 34.27 -20.30 -25.58
C SER A 167 35.16 -19.73 -26.68
#